data_AF-A0A9E5FXN7-F1
#
_entry.id   AF-A0A9E5FXN7-F1
#
_cell.length_a   1.000
_cell.length_b   1.000
_cell.length_c   1.000
_cell.angle_alpha   90.00
_cell.angle_beta   90.00
_cell.angle_gamma   90.00
#
_symmetry.space_group_name_H-M   'P 1'
#
loop_
_entity.id
_entity.type
_entity.pdbx_description
1 polymer ?
#
loop_
_entity_poly.entity_id
_entity_poly.type
_entity_poly.pdbx_seq_one_letter_code
_entity_poly.pdbx_strand_id
1 'polypeptide(L)' 'MAILCLDIGNTYAHWGLLDGQTVLQQGEVATKQFDAGKLSQLVSEHRPAGIALASVVPAVTA' A
#
# COMPACT_ATOMS: atom_id res chain seq x y z
N MET A 1 4.98 15.76 -4.10
CA MET A 1 4.56 14.75 -5.11
C MET A 1 4.39 13.45 -4.36
N ALA A 2 3.14 12.99 -4.18
CA ALA A 2 2.88 11.93 -3.21
C ALA A 2 3.18 10.52 -3.76
N ILE A 3 3.77 9.66 -2.94
CA ILE A 3 4.02 8.25 -3.23
C ILE A 3 3.16 7.37 -2.30
N LEU A 4 2.69 6.24 -2.81
CA LEU A 4 2.00 5.23 -2.00
C LEU A 4 3.02 4.17 -1.56
N CYS A 5 3.28 4.08 -0.26
CA CYS A 5 4.10 3.05 0.34
C CYS A 5 3.22 1.90 0.84
N LEU A 6 3.62 0.67 0.53
CA LEU A 6 2.96 -0.56 0.94
C LEU A 6 3.95 -1.42 1.73
N ASP A 7 3.52 -1.89 2.90
CA ASP A 7 4.23 -2.86 3.73
C ASP A 7 3.35 -4.08 3.97
N ILE A 8 3.68 -5.18 3.28
CA ILE A 8 2.88 -6.41 3.27
C ILE A 8 3.49 -7.42 4.23
N GLY A 9 2.96 -7.44 5.46
CA GLY A 9 3.25 -8.44 6.48
C GLY A 9 2.37 -9.68 6.38
N ASN A 10 2.63 -10.68 7.22
CA ASN A 10 1.83 -11.91 7.24
C ASN A 10 0.37 -11.67 7.68
N THR A 11 0.16 -10.78 8.66
CA THR A 11 -1.17 -10.55 9.25
C THR A 11 -1.88 -9.35 8.62
N TYR A 12 -1.16 -8.24 8.47
CA TYR A 12 -1.68 -6.98 7.94
C TYR A 12 -0.78 -6.45 6.82
N ALA A 13 -1.43 -5.86 5.84
CA ALA A 13 -0.84 -5.00 4.83
C ALA A 13 -1.10 -3.54 5.26
N HIS A 14 -0.04 -2.82 5.58
CA HIS A 14 -0.09 -1.40 5.89
C HIS A 14 0.15 -0.60 4.62
N TRP A 15 -0.54 0.55 4.52
CA TRP A 15 -0.33 1.48 3.42
C TRP A 15 -0.22 2.91 3.96
N GLY A 16 0.55 3.74 3.26
CA GLY A 16 0.69 5.15 3.56
C GLY A 16 0.88 5.98 2.30
N LEU A 17 0.21 7.13 2.22
CA LEU A 17 0.45 8.16 1.22
C LEU A 17 1.42 9.18 1.80
N LEU A 18 2.61 9.31 1.21
CA LEU A 18 3.68 10.17 1.71
C LEU A 18 3.98 11.29 0.72
N ASP A 19 4.20 12.51 1.20
CA ASP A 19 4.84 13.59 0.44
C ASP A 19 6.18 13.94 1.10
N GLY A 20 7.27 13.47 0.50
CA GLY A 20 8.61 13.54 1.09
C GLY A 20 8.68 12.74 2.39
N GLN A 21 8.92 13.42 3.52
CA GLN A 21 9.02 12.82 4.86
C GLN A 21 7.71 12.88 5.65
N THR A 22 6.64 13.40 5.04
CA THR A 22 5.34 13.60 5.71
C THR A 22 4.36 12.51 5.30
N VAL A 23 3.77 11.84 6.29
CA VAL A 23 2.62 10.95 6.07
C VAL A 23 1.36 11.79 5.96
N LEU A 24 0.70 11.77 4.79
CA LEU A 24 -0.54 12.48 4.54
C LEU A 24 -1.75 11.66 5.00
N GLN A 25 -1.75 10.36 4.68
CA GLN A 25 -2.78 9.41 5.04
C GLN A 25 -2.16 8.02 5.21
N GLN A 26 -2.80 7.18 6.00
CA GLN A 26 -2.38 5.79 6.18
C GLN A 26 -3.57 4.92 6.59
N GLY A 27 -3.39 3.62 6.44
CA GLY A 27 -4.33 2.63 6.94
C GLY A 27 -3.75 1.24 6.85
N GLU A 28 -4.60 0.27 7.15
CA GLU A 28 -4.24 -1.14 7.10
C GLU A 28 -5.44 -1.98 6.65
N VAL A 29 -5.13 -3.17 6.15
CA VAL A 29 -6.09 -4.21 5.84
C VAL A 29 -5.46 -5.56 6.17
N ALA A 30 -6.26 -6.54 6.58
CA ALA A 30 -5.73 -7.88 6.78
C ALA A 30 -5.07 -8.38 5.48
N THR A 31 -3.87 -8.96 5.54
CA THR A 31 -3.11 -9.38 4.34
C THR A 31 -3.91 -10.35 3.48
N LYS A 32 -4.69 -11.24 4.10
CA LYS A 32 -5.60 -12.17 3.41
C LYS A 32 -6.72 -11.50 2.59
N GLN A 33 -6.95 -10.20 2.80
CA GLN A 33 -7.92 -9.36 2.09
C GLN A 33 -7.22 -8.34 1.17
N PHE A 34 -5.89 -8.35 1.09
CA PHE A 34 -5.14 -7.50 0.19
C PHE A 34 -5.01 -8.21 -1.17
N ASP A 35 -5.71 -7.68 -2.17
CA ASP A 35 -5.71 -8.19 -3.53
C ASP A 35 -5.51 -7.06 -4.56
N ALA A 36 -5.50 -7.40 -5.85
CA ALA A 36 -5.37 -6.42 -6.93
C ALA A 36 -6.50 -5.37 -6.93
N GLY A 37 -7.70 -5.73 -6.45
CA GLY A 37 -8.83 -4.81 -6.31
C GLY A 37 -8.55 -3.75 -5.25
N LYS A 38 -8.00 -4.16 -4.10
CA LYS A 38 -7.59 -3.26 -3.02
C LYS A 38 -6.48 -2.32 -3.46
N LEU A 39 -5.47 -2.81 -4.19
CA LEU A 39 -4.42 -1.97 -4.76
C LEU A 39 -5.00 -0.95 -5.76
N SER A 40 -5.86 -1.40 -6.67
CA SER A 40 -6.51 -0.54 -7.66
C SER A 40 -7.36 0.55 -7.01
N GLN A 41 -8.07 0.22 -5.93
CA GLN A 41 -8.81 1.17 -5.12
C GLN A 41 -7.89 2.26 -4.56
N LEU A 42 -6.80 1.89 -3.87
CA LEU A 42 -5.85 2.84 -3.29
C LEU A 42 -5.22 3.76 -4.35
N VAL A 43 -4.86 3.20 -5.51
CA VAL A 43 -4.30 3.98 -6.63
C VAL A 43 -5.33 4.96 -7.20
N SER A 44 -6.59 4.53 -7.37
CA SER A 44 -7.66 5.38 -7.88
C SER A 44 -8.02 6.52 -6.92
N GLU A 45 -8.10 6.22 -5.62
CA GLU A 45 -8.47 7.17 -4.57
C GLU A 45 -7.40 8.24 -4.36
N HIS A 46 -6.12 7.86 -4.35
CA HIS A 46 -5.03 8.77 -3.99
C HIS A 46 -4.22 9.29 -5.18
N ARG A 47 -4.30 8.65 -6.35
CA ARG A 47 -3.55 8.99 -7.58
C ARG A 47 -2.07 9.29 -7.30
N PRO A 48 -1.34 8.37 -6.64
CA PRO A 48 0.05 8.60 -6.29
C PRO A 48 0.93 8.68 -7.55
N ALA A 49 2.02 9.43 -7.46
CA ALA A 49 2.98 9.55 -8.56
C ALA A 49 3.92 8.34 -8.68
N GLY A 50 3.92 7.46 -7.68
CA GLY A 50 4.69 6.23 -7.66
C GLY A 50 4.26 5.33 -6.50
N ILE A 51 4.67 4.07 -6.56
CA ILE A 51 4.38 3.07 -5.53
C ILE A 51 5.70 2.45 -5.06
N ALA A 52 5.89 2.38 -3.75
CA ALA A 52 6.97 1.64 -3.12
C ALA A 52 6.39 0.44 -2.38
N LEU A 53 6.98 -0.74 -2.57
CA LEU A 53 6.47 -2.00 -2.04
C LEU A 53 7.56 -2.73 -1.26
N ALA A 54 7.27 -3.02 0.01
CA ALA A 54 7.98 -3.99 0.83
C ALA A 54 7.03 -5.16 1.11
N SER A 55 7.48 -6.39 0.90
CA SER A 55 6.65 -7.58 1.12
C SER A 55 7.48 -8.73 1.63
N VAL A 56 6.96 -9.42 2.65
CA VAL A 56 7.45 -10.72 3.12
C VAL A 56 6.48 -11.86 2.75
N VAL A 57 5.45 -11.58 1.96
CA VAL A 57 4.39 -12.54 1.58
C VAL A 57 4.33 -12.66 0.05
N PRO A 58 5.12 -13.56 -0.57
CA PRO A 58 5.19 -13.68 -2.03
C PRO A 58 3.85 -13.96 -2.70
N ALA A 59 2.97 -14.71 -2.04
CA ALA A 59 1.65 -15.05 -2.59
C ALA A 59 0.75 -13.83 -2.87
N VAL A 60 1.03 -12.67 -2.26
CA VAL A 60 0.29 -11.42 -2.47
C VAL A 60 0.93 -10.55 -3.55
N THR A 61 2.23 -10.75 -3.84
CA THR A 61 3.03 -9.85 -4.70
C THR A 61 3.70 -10.54 -5.89
N ALA A 62 3.42 -11.82 -6.12
CA ALA A 62 3.91 -12.59 -7.27
C ALA A 62 3.13 -12.34 -8.55
#